data_AF-A0A1H8L1Q6-F1
#
_entry.id   AF-A0A1H8L1Q6-F1
#
_cell.length_a   1.000
_cell.length_b   1.000
_cell.length_c   1.000
_cell.angle_alpha   90.00
_cell.angle_beta   90.00
_cell.angle_gamma   90.00
#
_symmetry.space_group_name_H-M   'P 1'
#
loop_
_entity.id
_entity.type
_entity.pdbx_description
1 polymer ?
#
loop_
_entity_poly.entity_id
_entity_poly.type
_entity_poly.pdbx_seq_one_letter_code
_entity_poly.pdbx_strand_id
1 'polypeptide(L)'
;MRPLPIGDSTRRLIAAVKKLENTLNTVGLPRFVARLPVCWLCWHYCRTLDQKIVRIRRIAGKFEQWLPTIRDFGKEGPAQLELIDVDHSMRDDIEVTKKTMWELRGYCIDVGRMFEQLGYQSLRLKRRQATFLQVLETSCVSASTMQEALVAHDSAVLALLRAQQTHERERAAAGSTS
;
A
#
# COMPACT_ATOMS: atom_id res chain seq x y z
N MET A 1 -16.56 4.74 -3.87
CA MET A 1 -16.22 6.00 -3.18
C MET A 1 -15.33 6.83 -4.08
N ARG A 2 -15.74 8.04 -4.48
CA ARG A 2 -14.88 8.92 -5.30
C ARG A 2 -13.84 9.59 -4.40
N PRO A 3 -12.54 9.55 -4.72
CA PRO A 3 -11.56 10.38 -4.02
C PRO A 3 -11.89 11.84 -4.32
N LEU A 4 -12.30 12.60 -3.30
CA LEU A 4 -12.40 14.05 -3.43
C LEU A 4 -11.01 14.60 -3.75
N PRO A 5 -10.88 15.60 -4.64
CA PRO A 5 -9.60 16.25 -4.87
C PRO A 5 -9.09 16.86 -3.56
N ILE A 6 -8.04 16.24 -3.01
CA ILE A 6 -7.53 16.47 -1.65
C ILE A 6 -7.02 17.89 -1.44
N GLY A 7 -6.59 18.55 -2.52
CA GLY A 7 -6.27 19.96 -2.51
C GLY A 7 -7.44 20.80 -1.99
N ASP A 8 -8.68 20.47 -2.35
CA ASP A 8 -9.85 21.25 -1.95
C ASP A 8 -10.31 20.92 -0.53
N SER A 9 -10.28 19.65 -0.12
CA SER A 9 -10.65 19.27 1.25
C SER A 9 -9.65 19.79 2.28
N THR A 10 -8.36 19.72 1.98
CA THR A 10 -7.28 20.27 2.82
C THR A 10 -7.39 21.79 2.94
N ARG A 11 -7.63 22.48 1.81
CA ARG A 11 -7.85 23.95 1.81
C ARG A 11 -9.05 24.35 2.65
N ARG A 12 -10.19 23.65 2.53
CA ARG A 12 -11.38 23.90 3.34
C ARG A 12 -11.11 23.69 4.83
N LEU A 13 -10.36 22.64 5.18
CA LEU A 13 -10.00 22.36 6.56
C LEU A 13 -9.10 23.45 7.14
N ILE A 14 -8.08 23.90 6.40
CA ILE A 14 -7.23 25.04 6.82
C ILE A 14 -8.07 26.29 7.06
N ALA A 15 -8.96 26.62 6.12
CA ALA A 15 -9.82 27.80 6.25
C ALA A 15 -10.74 27.71 7.48
N ALA A 16 -11.33 26.53 7.72
CA ALA A 16 -12.18 26.29 8.88
C ALA A 16 -11.40 26.42 10.20
N VAL A 17 -10.21 25.84 10.28
CA VAL A 17 -9.34 25.90 11.45
C VAL A 17 -8.88 27.34 11.72
N LYS A 18 -8.40 28.06 10.70
CA LYS A 18 -8.02 29.48 10.84
C LYS A 18 -9.19 30.37 11.25
N LYS A 19 -10.38 30.13 10.69
CA LYS A 19 -11.59 30.85 11.09
C LYS A 19 -11.90 30.62 12.57
N LEU A 20 -11.81 29.37 13.03
CA LEU A 20 -12.03 29.03 14.44
C LEU A 20 -10.98 29.66 15.35
N GLU A 21 -9.69 29.61 14.99
CA GLU A 21 -8.62 30.29 15.74
C GLU A 21 -8.91 31.79 15.88
N ASN A 22 -9.34 32.44 14.79
CA ASN A 22 -9.70 33.86 14.79
C ASN A 22 -10.91 34.15 15.68
N THR A 23 -11.98 33.35 15.57
CA THR A 23 -13.17 33.50 16.43
C THR A 23 -12.79 33.36 17.91
N LEU A 24 -11.97 32.36 18.26
CA LEU A 24 -11.53 32.16 19.65
C LEU A 24 -10.68 33.34 20.16
N ASN A 25 -9.77 33.86 19.33
CA ASN A 25 -9.01 35.06 19.67
C ASN A 25 -9.92 36.28 19.89
N THR A 26 -10.96 36.46 19.07
CA THR A 26 -11.90 37.59 19.20
C THR A 26 -12.76 37.54 20.46
N VAL A 27 -12.97 36.36 21.04
CA VAL A 27 -13.70 36.16 22.30
C VAL A 27 -12.81 36.40 23.53
N GLY A 28 -11.56 36.84 23.33
CA GLY A 28 -10.64 37.19 24.43
C GLY A 28 -9.90 36.00 25.03
N LEU A 29 -9.95 34.83 24.39
CA LEU A 29 -9.21 33.66 24.85
C LEU A 29 -7.70 33.85 24.69
N PRO A 30 -6.90 33.39 25.66
CA PRO A 30 -5.45 33.38 25.51
C PRO A 30 -5.02 32.60 24.26
N ARG A 31 -3.96 33.05 23.61
CA ARG A 31 -3.43 32.45 22.36
C ARG A 31 -3.21 30.93 22.46
N PHE A 32 -2.81 30.42 23.62
CA PHE A 32 -2.61 28.97 23.81
C PHE A 32 -3.92 28.18 23.68
N VAL A 33 -5.04 28.74 24.14
CA VAL A 33 -6.37 28.13 24.03
C VAL A 33 -6.87 28.23 22.60
N ALA A 34 -6.64 29.37 21.94
CA ALA A 34 -6.99 29.55 20.53
C ALA A 34 -6.28 28.56 19.60
N ARG A 35 -5.10 28.02 19.98
CA ARG A 35 -4.35 26.99 19.23
C ARG A 35 -4.79 25.55 19.50
N LEU A 36 -5.69 25.30 20.46
CA LEU A 36 -6.17 23.94 20.76
C LEU A 36 -6.72 23.18 19.56
N PRO A 37 -7.48 23.79 18.63
CA PRO A 37 -8.00 23.08 17.46
C PRO A 37 -6.89 22.45 16.61
N VAL A 38 -5.77 23.18 16.41
CA VAL A 38 -4.63 22.68 15.64
C VAL A 38 -3.90 21.57 16.39
N CYS A 39 -3.69 21.72 17.70
CA CYS A 39 -3.09 20.70 18.55
C CYS A 39 -3.92 19.41 18.54
N TRP A 40 -5.24 19.52 18.65
CA TRP A 40 -6.17 18.39 18.60
C TRP A 40 -6.15 17.71 17.23
N LEU A 41 -6.15 18.48 16.15
CA LEU A 41 -6.03 17.96 14.79
C LEU A 41 -4.70 17.20 14.58
N CYS A 42 -3.59 17.74 15.08
CA CYS A 42 -2.30 17.06 15.04
C CYS A 42 -2.32 15.74 15.81
N TRP A 43 -2.91 15.74 17.02
CA TRP A 43 -3.01 14.53 17.83
C TRP A 43 -3.87 13.46 17.15
N HIS A 44 -5.02 13.86 16.61
CA HIS A 44 -5.91 12.97 15.87
C HIS A 44 -5.19 12.34 14.68
N TYR A 45 -4.51 13.16 13.88
CA TYR A 45 -3.73 12.68 12.75
C TYR A 45 -2.59 11.74 13.15
N CYS A 46 -1.88 12.02 14.25
CA CYS A 46 -0.87 11.11 14.78
C CYS A 46 -1.46 9.73 15.12
N ARG A 47 -2.67 9.67 15.70
CA ARG A 47 -3.34 8.38 15.97
C ARG A 47 -3.76 7.67 14.70
N THR A 48 -4.27 8.40 13.71
CA THR A 48 -4.59 7.82 12.41
C THR A 48 -3.35 7.24 11.73
N LEU A 49 -2.20 7.92 11.80
CA LEU A 49 -0.93 7.40 11.30
C LEU A 49 -0.52 6.11 12.03
N ASP A 50 -0.57 6.10 13.36
CA ASP A 50 -0.20 4.91 14.15
C ASP A 50 -1.04 3.69 13.73
N GLN A 51 -2.36 3.86 13.53
CA GLN A 51 -3.24 2.80 13.04
C GLN A 51 -2.89 2.34 11.61
N LYS A 52 -2.62 3.28 10.70
CA LYS A 52 -2.26 2.96 9.32
C LYS A 52 -0.91 2.23 9.24
N ILE A 53 0.07 2.63 10.05
CA ILE A 53 1.38 1.96 10.17
C ILE A 53 1.18 0.49 10.54
N VAL A 54 0.39 0.21 11.58
CA VAL A 54 0.14 -1.17 12.02
C VAL A 54 -0.51 -2.01 10.92
N ARG A 55 -1.50 -1.45 10.22
CA ARG A 55 -2.18 -2.15 9.12
C ARG A 55 -1.23 -2.46 7.96
N ILE A 56 -0.41 -1.50 7.54
CA ILE A 56 0.52 -1.70 6.42
C ILE A 56 1.61 -2.70 6.81
N ARG A 57 2.16 -2.64 8.03
CA ARG A 57 3.10 -3.66 8.52
C ARG A 57 2.51 -5.06 8.48
N ARG A 58 1.22 -5.22 8.81
CA ARG A 58 0.54 -6.51 8.71
C ARG A 58 0.45 -6.99 7.26
N ILE A 59 0.17 -6.09 6.31
CA ILE A 59 0.13 -6.41 4.88
C ILE A 59 1.53 -6.81 4.40
N ALA A 60 2.57 -6.06 4.76
CA ALA A 60 3.96 -6.40 4.44
C ALA A 60 4.36 -7.77 4.99
N GLY A 61 4.02 -8.06 6.25
CA GLY A 61 4.29 -9.36 6.85
C GLY A 61 3.56 -10.51 6.13
N LYS A 62 2.38 -10.27 5.55
CA LYS A 62 1.76 -11.26 4.67
C LYS A 62 2.62 -11.50 3.42
N PHE A 63 3.05 -10.45 2.72
CA PHE A 63 3.89 -10.63 1.53
C PHE A 63 5.16 -11.44 1.83
N GLU A 64 5.81 -11.15 2.97
CA GLU A 64 7.00 -11.89 3.43
C GLU A 64 6.69 -13.36 3.76
N GLN A 65 5.52 -13.66 4.32
CA GLN A 65 5.08 -15.03 4.62
C GLN A 65 4.73 -15.84 3.36
N TRP A 66 4.13 -15.20 2.34
CA TRP A 66 3.73 -15.87 1.11
C TRP A 66 4.91 -16.10 0.14
N LEU A 67 5.95 -15.28 0.21
CA LEU A 67 7.14 -15.39 -0.65
C LEU A 67 7.81 -16.79 -0.62
N PRO A 68 8.14 -17.39 0.55
CA PRO A 68 8.71 -18.72 0.59
C PRO A 68 7.74 -19.77 0.05
N THR A 69 6.45 -19.65 0.37
CA THR A 69 5.42 -20.56 -0.12
C THR A 69 5.36 -20.60 -1.65
N ILE A 70 5.37 -19.44 -2.33
CA ILE A 70 5.41 -19.37 -3.80
C ILE A 70 6.68 -20.03 -4.35
N ARG A 71 7.82 -19.84 -3.69
CA ARG A 71 9.09 -20.46 -4.10
C ARG A 71 9.12 -21.97 -3.89
N ASP A 72 8.41 -22.47 -2.88
CA ASP A 72 8.36 -23.90 -2.56
C ASP A 72 7.39 -24.66 -3.46
N PHE A 73 6.29 -24.04 -3.91
CA PHE A 73 5.43 -24.61 -4.96
C PHE A 73 6.17 -24.85 -6.28
N GLY A 74 7.22 -24.06 -6.55
CA GLY A 74 8.07 -24.22 -7.72
C GLY A 74 9.01 -25.44 -7.69
N LYS A 75 9.08 -26.20 -6.60
CA LYS A 75 10.10 -27.24 -6.45
C LYS A 75 9.64 -28.62 -6.94
N GLU A 76 8.54 -29.22 -6.47
CA GLU A 76 8.12 -30.56 -6.94
C GLU A 76 6.61 -30.84 -6.73
N GLY A 77 5.98 -31.56 -7.68
CA GLY A 77 4.70 -32.24 -7.48
C GLY A 77 3.47 -31.63 -8.19
N PRO A 78 2.28 -32.27 -8.08
CA PRO A 78 1.04 -31.80 -8.70
C PRO A 78 0.57 -30.42 -8.20
N ALA A 79 1.01 -30.01 -6.99
CA ALA A 79 0.75 -28.70 -6.41
C ALA A 79 1.36 -27.54 -7.21
N GLN A 80 2.37 -27.81 -8.05
CA GLN A 80 3.00 -26.82 -8.94
C GLN A 80 2.01 -26.31 -10.01
N LEU A 81 1.01 -27.11 -10.38
CA LEU A 81 -0.05 -26.75 -11.32
C LEU A 81 -1.26 -26.07 -10.64
N GLU A 82 -1.43 -26.25 -9.33
CA GLU A 82 -2.54 -25.67 -8.58
C GLU A 82 -2.37 -24.17 -8.32
N LEU A 83 -1.13 -23.68 -8.30
CA LEU A 83 -0.80 -22.26 -8.14
C LEU A 83 -0.37 -21.61 -9.47
N ILE A 84 -1.25 -21.65 -10.48
CA ILE A 84 -1.08 -20.83 -11.68
C ILE A 84 -2.09 -19.68 -11.59
N ASP A 85 -1.60 -18.45 -11.57
CA ASP A 85 -2.43 -17.24 -11.62
C ASP A 85 -2.92 -16.99 -13.06
N VAL A 86 -3.78 -17.87 -13.57
CA VAL A 86 -4.23 -17.88 -14.98
C VAL A 86 -4.97 -16.59 -15.34
N ASP A 87 -5.76 -16.06 -14.42
CA ASP A 87 -6.57 -14.85 -14.60
C ASP A 87 -5.86 -13.56 -14.19
N HIS A 88 -4.61 -13.66 -13.73
CA HIS A 88 -3.81 -12.53 -13.23
C HIS A 88 -4.44 -11.82 -12.01
N SER A 89 -5.44 -12.42 -11.36
CA SER A 89 -6.17 -11.77 -10.26
C SER A 89 -5.26 -11.47 -9.09
N MET A 90 -4.30 -12.34 -8.77
CA MET A 90 -3.37 -12.09 -7.67
C MET A 90 -2.43 -10.92 -7.99
N ARG A 91 -1.97 -10.82 -9.23
CA ARG A 91 -1.12 -9.70 -9.69
C ARG A 91 -1.89 -8.39 -9.66
N ASP A 92 -3.14 -8.37 -10.10
CA ASP A 92 -3.99 -7.19 -10.08
C ASP A 92 -4.24 -6.70 -8.64
N ASP A 93 -4.51 -7.61 -7.71
CA ASP A 93 -4.68 -7.28 -6.29
C ASP A 93 -3.40 -6.67 -5.67
N ILE A 94 -2.22 -7.21 -6.03
CA ILE A 94 -0.93 -6.67 -5.60
C ILE A 94 -0.73 -5.26 -6.17
N GLU A 95 -1.05 -5.05 -7.45
CA GLU A 95 -0.89 -3.75 -8.10
C GLU A 95 -1.85 -2.69 -7.53
N VAL A 96 -3.11 -3.06 -7.28
CA VAL A 96 -4.09 -2.20 -6.59
C VAL A 96 -3.60 -1.83 -5.19
N THR A 97 -3.01 -2.80 -4.48
CA THR A 97 -2.43 -2.56 -3.15
C THR A 97 -1.26 -1.56 -3.22
N LYS A 98 -0.33 -1.74 -4.16
CA LYS A 98 0.80 -0.81 -4.38
C LYS A 98 0.31 0.59 -4.73
N LYS A 99 -0.65 0.71 -5.65
CA LYS A 99 -1.26 1.99 -6.01
C LYS A 99 -1.87 2.68 -4.80
N THR A 100 -2.62 1.94 -3.98
CA THR A 100 -3.21 2.46 -2.75
C THR A 100 -2.14 2.96 -1.77
N MET A 101 -1.02 2.24 -1.64
CA MET A 101 0.13 2.68 -0.82
C MET A 101 0.75 4.00 -1.34
N TRP A 102 0.89 4.15 -2.66
CA TRP A 102 1.36 5.41 -3.26
C TRP A 102 0.40 6.58 -3.05
N GLU A 103 -0.91 6.33 -3.14
CA GLU A 103 -1.90 7.36 -2.82
C GLU A 103 -1.79 7.77 -1.33
N LEU A 104 -1.69 6.80 -0.41
CA LEU A 104 -1.45 7.02 1.03
C LEU A 104 -0.20 7.86 1.30
N ARG A 105 0.87 7.66 0.54
CA ARG A 105 2.06 8.51 0.60
C ARG A 105 1.73 9.95 0.24
N GLY A 106 1.01 10.17 -0.86
CA GLY A 106 0.55 11.50 -1.28
C GLY A 106 -0.25 12.21 -0.20
N TYR A 107 -1.27 11.54 0.36
CA TYR A 107 -2.07 12.08 1.45
C TYR A 107 -1.22 12.46 2.67
N CYS A 108 -0.22 11.65 3.03
CA CYS A 108 0.63 11.93 4.17
C CYS A 108 1.48 13.20 4.00
N ILE A 109 1.96 13.44 2.78
CA ILE A 109 2.74 14.63 2.41
C ILE A 109 1.85 15.88 2.43
N ASP A 110 0.66 15.78 1.85
CA ASP A 110 -0.29 16.90 1.79
C ASP A 110 -0.74 17.35 3.18
N VAL A 111 -1.02 16.41 4.09
CA VAL A 111 -1.35 16.73 5.47
C VAL A 111 -0.13 17.33 6.21
N GLY A 112 1.10 16.91 5.88
CA GLY A 112 2.31 17.57 6.39
C GLY A 112 2.38 19.04 6.00
N ARG A 113 2.20 19.32 4.71
CA ARG A 113 2.13 20.70 4.17
C ARG A 113 1.00 21.50 4.80
N MET A 114 -0.15 20.88 5.08
CA MET A 114 -1.27 21.52 5.76
C MET A 114 -0.86 22.07 7.14
N PHE A 115 -0.16 21.28 7.96
CA PHE A 115 0.31 21.75 9.27
C PHE A 115 1.36 22.86 9.14
N GLU A 116 2.23 22.79 8.14
CA GLU A 116 3.18 23.87 7.84
C GLU A 116 2.45 25.18 7.47
N GLN A 117 1.39 25.12 6.65
CA GLN A 117 0.56 26.27 6.28
C GLN A 117 -0.27 26.85 7.45
N LEU A 118 -0.51 26.04 8.49
CA LEU A 118 -1.11 26.48 9.76
C LEU A 118 -0.06 27.07 10.72
N GLY A 119 1.23 27.02 10.37
CA GLY A 119 2.34 27.45 11.21
C GLY A 119 2.57 26.54 12.41
N TYR A 120 2.16 25.26 12.32
CA TYR A 120 2.27 24.30 13.41
C TYR A 120 3.37 23.28 13.12
N GLN A 121 4.31 23.15 14.05
CA GLN A 121 5.40 22.18 13.95
C GLN A 121 5.39 21.24 15.15
N SER A 122 5.51 19.93 14.89
CA SER A 122 5.61 18.90 15.91
C SER A 122 6.64 17.86 15.50
N LEU A 123 7.67 17.68 16.33
CA LEU A 123 8.69 16.64 16.12
C LEU A 123 8.08 15.24 16.14
N ARG A 124 7.08 15.04 17.01
CA ARG A 124 6.36 13.78 17.15
C ARG A 124 5.60 13.43 15.87
N LEU A 125 4.99 14.43 15.24
CA LEU A 125 4.30 14.29 13.96
C LEU A 125 5.30 13.95 12.85
N LYS A 126 6.38 14.74 12.70
CA LYS A 126 7.41 14.51 11.68
C LYS A 126 8.00 13.10 11.77
N ARG A 127 8.32 12.63 12.97
CA ARG A 127 8.82 11.25 13.20
C ARG A 127 7.82 10.20 12.73
N ARG A 128 6.54 10.34 13.09
CA ARG A 128 5.48 9.39 12.65
C ARG A 128 5.29 9.40 11.15
N GLN A 129 5.31 10.57 10.51
CA GLN A 129 5.24 10.68 9.06
C GLN A 129 6.43 9.98 8.40
N ALA A 130 7.66 10.22 8.88
CA ALA A 130 8.84 9.52 8.37
C ALA A 130 8.72 8.00 8.51
N THR A 131 8.32 7.50 9.68
CA THR A 131 8.08 6.06 9.90
C THR A 131 7.00 5.50 8.97
N PHE A 132 5.91 6.24 8.76
CA PHE A 132 4.84 5.83 7.86
C PHE A 132 5.30 5.75 6.41
N LEU A 133 6.05 6.75 5.94
CA LEU A 133 6.62 6.79 4.60
C LEU A 133 7.61 5.64 4.38
N GLN A 134 8.48 5.38 5.35
CA GLN A 134 9.42 4.26 5.30
C GLN A 134 8.68 2.92 5.22
N VAL A 135 7.66 2.71 6.05
CA VAL A 135 6.87 1.46 6.05
C VAL A 135 6.15 1.28 4.71
N LEU A 136 5.60 2.35 4.12
CA LEU A 136 5.01 2.30 2.79
C LEU A 136 6.02 1.86 1.72
N GLU A 137 7.20 2.47 1.72
CA GLU A 137 8.26 2.16 0.76
C GLU A 137 8.74 0.70 0.88
N THR A 138 9.05 0.25 2.10
CA THR A 138 9.43 -1.15 2.33
C THR A 138 8.32 -2.11 1.90
N SER A 139 7.05 -1.79 2.16
CA SER A 139 5.93 -2.65 1.77
C SER A 139 5.74 -2.72 0.26
N CYS A 140 5.95 -1.61 -0.47
CA CYS A 140 5.93 -1.59 -1.93
C CYS A 140 7.06 -2.45 -2.52
N VAL A 141 8.24 -2.45 -1.90
CA VAL A 141 9.34 -3.34 -2.29
C VAL A 141 8.94 -4.79 -2.09
N SER A 142 8.46 -5.18 -0.90
CA SER A 142 8.02 -6.56 -0.63
C SER A 142 6.91 -7.02 -1.59
N ALA A 143 5.94 -6.14 -1.89
CA ALA A 143 4.90 -6.42 -2.87
C ALA A 143 5.47 -6.66 -4.29
N SER A 144 6.45 -5.86 -4.70
CA SER A 144 7.09 -6.00 -6.02
C SER A 144 7.91 -7.28 -6.10
N THR A 145 8.67 -7.63 -5.06
CA THR A 145 9.39 -8.90 -4.99
C THR A 145 8.46 -10.11 -5.04
N MET A 146 7.29 -10.04 -4.39
CA MET A 146 6.29 -11.11 -4.48
C MET A 146 5.70 -11.22 -5.89
N GLN A 147 5.41 -10.09 -6.54
CA GLN A 147 4.93 -10.06 -7.91
C GLN A 147 5.95 -10.68 -8.89
N GLU A 148 7.24 -10.36 -8.75
CA GLU A 148 8.31 -10.96 -9.54
C GLU A 148 8.41 -12.47 -9.32
N ALA A 149 8.28 -12.93 -8.07
CA ALA A 149 8.29 -14.35 -7.74
C ALA A 149 7.11 -15.11 -8.37
N LEU A 150 5.91 -14.52 -8.36
CA LEU A 150 4.73 -15.09 -9.05
C LEU A 150 4.96 -15.18 -10.55
N VAL A 151 5.48 -14.12 -11.18
CA VAL A 151 5.79 -14.11 -12.62
C VAL A 151 6.79 -15.21 -12.98
N ALA A 152 7.85 -15.35 -12.19
CA ALA A 152 8.84 -16.40 -12.41
C ALA A 152 8.23 -17.80 -12.26
N HIS A 153 7.43 -18.02 -11.22
CA HIS A 153 6.71 -19.28 -11.00
C HIS A 153 5.81 -19.63 -12.18
N ASP A 154 4.87 -18.74 -12.53
CA ASP A 154 3.91 -18.98 -13.62
C ASP A 154 4.62 -19.25 -14.95
N SER A 155 5.70 -18.52 -15.24
CA SER A 155 6.48 -18.72 -16.47
C SER A 155 7.13 -20.10 -16.54
N ALA A 156 7.66 -20.60 -15.41
CA ALA A 156 8.27 -21.93 -15.32
C ALA A 156 7.22 -23.03 -15.48
N VAL A 157 6.07 -22.89 -14.82
CA VAL A 157 4.99 -23.87 -14.89
C VAL A 157 4.38 -23.93 -16.29
N LEU A 158 4.16 -22.78 -16.93
CA LEU A 158 3.68 -22.73 -18.31
C LEU A 158 4.67 -23.36 -19.31
N ALA A 159 5.98 -23.22 -19.07
CA ALA A 159 7.00 -23.87 -19.90
C ALA A 159 6.96 -25.40 -19.74
N LEU A 160 6.81 -25.91 -18.51
CA LEU A 160 6.66 -27.34 -18.23
C LEU A 160 5.41 -27.92 -18.91
N LEU A 161 4.27 -27.25 -18.78
CA LEU A 161 3.02 -27.68 -19.43
C LEU A 161 3.15 -27.76 -20.95
N ARG A 162 3.80 -26.78 -21.59
CA ARG A 162 4.04 -26.79 -23.04
C ARG A 162 4.94 -27.94 -23.46
N ALA A 163 5.98 -28.25 -22.69
CA ALA A 163 6.87 -29.38 -22.96
C ALA A 163 6.12 -30.72 -22.87
N GLN A 164 5.28 -30.89 -21.84
CA GLN A 164 4.44 -32.09 -21.69
C GLN A 164 3.45 -32.26 -22.85
N GLN A 165 2.74 -31.20 -23.23
CA GLN A 165 1.81 -31.25 -24.38
C GLN A 165 2.51 -31.58 -25.70
N THR A 166 3.74 -31.12 -25.89
CA THR A 166 4.53 -31.40 -27.09
C THR A 166 4.90 -32.89 -27.13
N HIS A 167 5.39 -33.43 -26.01
CA HIS A 167 5.69 -34.87 -25.89
C HIS A 167 4.46 -35.77 -26.05
N GLU A 168 3.30 -35.37 -25.53
CA GLU A 168 2.05 -36.12 -25.73
C GLU A 168 1.60 -36.12 -27.18
N ARG A 169 1.72 -34.98 -27.89
CA ARG A 169 1.43 -34.88 -29.33
C ARG A 169 2.38 -35.73 -30.17
N GLU A 170 3.66 -35.76 -29.84
CA GLU A 170 4.66 -36.59 -30.51
C GLU A 170 4.36 -38.09 -30.32
N ARG A 171 3.98 -38.50 -29.10
CA ARG A 171 3.56 -39.88 -28.80
C ARG A 171 2.28 -40.28 -29.53
N ALA A 172 1.28 -39.40 -29.58
CA ALA A 172 0.04 -39.65 -30.30
C ALA A 172 0.25 -39.75 -31.82
N ALA A 173 1.14 -38.94 -32.39
CA ALA A 173 1.49 -39.02 -33.81
C ALA A 173 2.20 -40.35 -34.15
N ALA A 174 3.16 -40.78 -33.32
CA ALA A 174 3.88 -42.03 -33.51
C ALA A 174 3.00 -43.29 -33.34
N GLY A 175 1.97 -43.23 -32.50
CA GLY A 175 1.00 -44.32 -32.32
C GLY A 175 -0.06 -44.44 -33.42
N SER A 176 -0.22 -43.44 -34.29
CA SER A 176 -1.20 -43.44 -35.39
C SER A 176 -0.66 -44.01 -36.72
N THR A 177 0.64 -44.29 -36.79
CA THR A 177 1.34 -44.82 -37.97
C THR A 177 1.64 -46.32 -37.91
N SER A 178 1.07 -47.04 -36.93
CA SER A 178 1.10 -48.52 -36.84
C SER A 178 -0.30 -49.09 -37.00
#